data_AF-A0A822D788-F1
#
_entry.id   AF-A0A822D788-F1
#
_cell.length_a   1.000
_cell.length_b   1.000
_cell.length_c   1.000
_cell.angle_alpha   90.00
_cell.angle_beta   90.00
_cell.angle_gamma   90.00
#
_symmetry.space_group_name_H-M   'P 1'
#
loop_
_entity.id
_entity.type
_entity.pdbx_description
1 polymer ?
#
loop_
_entity_poly.entity_id
_entity_poly.type
_entity_poly.pdbx_seq_one_letter_code
_entity_poly.pdbx_strand_id
1 'polypeptide(L)'
;MTSSNRCSMCGKRADTCICMGCKAHFCDDDFQSHRGILINDLDALTVERGNLQVKINEAISNDQSSKHLLATIDEWQRTTIEKVKQAAELARQQ
;
A
#
# COMPACT_ATOMS: atom_id res chain seq x y z
N MET A 1 -32.96 10.26 -32.12
CA MET A 1 -32.06 9.09 -32.15
C MET A 1 -32.45 8.21 -30.98
N THR A 2 -33.09 7.07 -31.24
CA THR A 2 -33.58 6.15 -30.21
C THR A 2 -32.39 5.38 -29.62
N SER A 3 -31.91 5.82 -28.46
CA SER A 3 -30.89 5.09 -27.69
C SER A 3 -31.44 3.70 -27.40
N SER A 4 -30.89 2.70 -28.09
CA SER A 4 -31.35 1.33 -27.94
C SER A 4 -30.91 0.83 -26.56
N ASN A 5 -31.83 0.86 -25.59
CA ASN A 5 -31.67 0.30 -24.24
C ASN A 5 -31.45 -1.22 -24.32
N ARG A 6 -30.24 -1.63 -24.72
CA ARG A 6 -29.82 -3.03 -24.83
C ARG A 6 -28.85 -3.32 -23.71
N CYS A 7 -28.91 -4.53 -23.19
CA CYS A 7 -27.90 -4.99 -22.25
C CYS A 7 -26.50 -4.92 -22.89
N SER A 8 -25.55 -4.35 -22.16
CA SER A 8 -24.16 -4.17 -22.61
C SER A 8 -23.37 -5.48 -22.62
N MET A 9 -23.87 -6.51 -21.93
CA MET A 9 -23.25 -7.85 -21.90
C MET A 9 -23.87 -8.78 -22.93
N CYS A 10 -25.18 -9.06 -22.85
CA CYS A 10 -25.82 -10.03 -23.74
C CYS A 10 -26.46 -9.42 -25.01
N GLY A 11 -26.52 -8.09 -25.14
CA GLY A 11 -27.07 -7.40 -26.31
C GLY A 11 -28.59 -7.56 -26.49
N LYS A 12 -29.32 -8.15 -25.54
CA LYS A 12 -30.79 -8.30 -25.62
C LYS A 12 -31.48 -6.97 -25.31
N ARG A 13 -32.62 -6.71 -25.98
CA ARG A 13 -33.56 -5.64 -25.58
C ARG A 13 -34.44 -6.21 -24.48
N ALA A 14 -34.30 -5.65 -23.28
CA ALA A 14 -35.08 -5.98 -22.10
C ALA A 14 -35.32 -4.69 -21.31
N ASP A 15 -36.16 -4.72 -20.28
CA ASP A 15 -36.18 -3.65 -19.27
C ASP A 15 -34.79 -3.58 -18.64
N THR A 16 -34.00 -2.60 -19.08
CA THR A 16 -32.61 -2.49 -18.68
C THR A 16 -32.45 -1.56 -17.49
N CYS A 17 -31.75 -2.03 -16.46
CA CYS A 17 -31.23 -1.20 -15.39
C CYS A 17 -29.97 -0.47 -15.87
N ILE A 18 -29.74 0.75 -15.40
CA ILE A 18 -28.53 1.52 -15.69
C ILE A 18 -27.58 1.50 -14.48
N CYS A 19 -26.34 1.09 -14.70
CA CYS A 19 -25.27 1.31 -13.73
C CYS A 19 -24.68 2.71 -13.97
N MET A 20 -24.88 3.64 -13.04
CA MET A 20 -24.36 5.01 -13.18
C MET A 20 -22.83 5.09 -13.13
N GLY A 21 -22.19 4.19 -12.37
CA GLY A 21 -20.72 4.12 -12.27
C GLY A 21 -20.08 3.73 -13.60
N CYS A 22 -20.59 2.68 -14.24
CA CYS A 22 -20.09 2.18 -15.52
C CYS A 22 -20.72 2.88 -16.73
N LYS A 23 -21.77 3.68 -16.53
CA LYS A 23 -22.58 4.33 -17.58
C LYS A 23 -23.07 3.33 -18.63
N ALA A 24 -23.48 2.15 -18.19
CA ALA A 24 -23.86 1.02 -19.04
C ALA A 24 -25.23 0.46 -18.64
N HIS A 25 -25.98 -0.03 -19.63
CA HIS A 25 -27.28 -0.67 -19.46
C HIS A 25 -27.14 -2.18 -19.34
N PHE A 26 -27.91 -2.81 -18.47
CA PHE A 26 -27.89 -4.25 -18.24
C PHE A 26 -29.32 -4.79 -18.11
N CYS A 27 -29.58 -6.01 -18.59
CA CYS A 27 -30.80 -6.71 -18.17
C CYS A 27 -30.65 -7.16 -16.70
N ASP A 28 -31.74 -7.51 -16.04
CA ASP A 28 -31.72 -7.81 -14.60
C ASP A 28 -30.69 -8.88 -14.21
N ASP A 29 -30.65 -10.00 -14.93
CA ASP A 29 -29.67 -11.09 -14.70
C ASP A 29 -28.21 -10.59 -14.76
N ASP A 30 -27.85 -9.92 -15.86
CA ASP A 30 -26.51 -9.39 -16.08
C ASP A 30 -26.19 -8.24 -15.11
N PHE A 31 -27.20 -7.50 -14.64
CA PHE A 31 -27.04 -6.45 -13.65
C PHE A 31 -26.66 -7.03 -12.28
N GLN A 32 -27.30 -8.12 -11.85
CA GLN A 32 -26.94 -8.81 -10.60
C GLN A 32 -25.55 -9.43 -10.69
N SER A 33 -25.21 -10.04 -11.84
CA SER A 33 -23.86 -10.56 -12.09
C SER A 33 -22.81 -9.45 -12.02
N HIS A 34 -23.04 -8.34 -12.73
CA HIS A 34 -22.17 -7.16 -12.71
C HIS A 34 -21.96 -6.62 -11.30
N ARG A 35 -23.04 -6.50 -10.52
CA ARG A 35 -22.97 -6.06 -9.12
C ARG A 35 -22.15 -7.03 -8.25
N GLY A 36 -22.30 -8.33 -8.46
CA GLY A 36 -21.51 -9.35 -7.75
C GLY A 36 -20.02 -9.24 -8.05
N ILE A 37 -19.64 -9.03 -9.32
CA ILE A 37 -18.24 -8.80 -9.72
C ILE A 37 -17.67 -7.58 -9.00
N LEU A 38 -18.40 -6.45 -9.02
CA LEU A 38 -17.94 -5.22 -8.37
C LEU A 38 -17.75 -5.36 -6.86
N ILE A 39 -18.58 -6.15 -6.18
CA ILE A 39 -18.43 -6.44 -4.75
C ILE A 39 -17.14 -7.23 -4.51
N ASN A 40 -16.90 -8.27 -5.30
CA ASN A 40 -15.69 -9.09 -5.17
C ASN A 40 -14.42 -8.26 -5.45
N ASP A 41 -14.46 -7.39 -6.46
CA ASP A 41 -13.35 -6.48 -6.77
C ASP A 41 -13.08 -5.50 -5.61
N LEU A 42 -14.14 -4.96 -4.99
CA LEU A 42 -14.02 -4.08 -3.84
C LEU A 42 -13.43 -4.80 -2.61
N ASP A 43 -13.83 -6.04 -2.37
CA ASP A 43 -13.29 -6.86 -1.29
C ASP A 43 -11.80 -7.14 -1.53
N ALA A 44 -11.40 -7.48 -2.76
CA ALA A 44 -10.01 -7.67 -3.14
C ALA A 44 -9.17 -6.39 -2.92
N LEU A 45 -9.67 -5.23 -3.35
CA LEU A 45 -9.01 -3.94 -3.12
C LEU A 45 -8.89 -3.61 -1.63
N THR A 46 -9.89 -3.97 -0.82
CA THR A 46 -9.86 -3.75 0.63
C THR A 46 -8.78 -4.58 1.29
N VAL A 47 -8.64 -5.84 0.89
CA VAL A 47 -7.57 -6.74 1.36
C VAL A 47 -6.19 -6.22 0.91
N GLU A 48 -6.04 -5.84 -0.35
CA GLU A 48 -4.79 -5.29 -0.88
C GLU A 48 -4.37 -4.03 -0.12
N ARG A 49 -5.30 -3.10 0.11
CA ARG A 49 -5.06 -1.90 0.92
C ARG A 49 -4.56 -2.26 2.32
N GLY A 50 -5.17 -3.25 2.97
CA GLY A 50 -4.74 -3.74 4.28
C GLY A 50 -3.29 -4.24 4.25
N ASN A 51 -2.95 -5.07 3.27
CA ASN A 51 -1.60 -5.60 3.09
C ASN A 51 -0.57 -4.49 2.83
N LEU A 52 -0.91 -3.48 2.02
CA LEU A 52 -0.05 -2.32 1.78
C LEU A 52 0.20 -1.53 3.07
N GLN A 53 -0.84 -1.32 3.89
CA GLN A 53 -0.69 -0.61 5.16
C GLN A 53 0.25 -1.35 6.11
N VAL A 54 0.15 -2.68 6.18
CA VAL A 54 1.07 -3.51 6.99
C VAL A 54 2.51 -3.34 6.50
N LYS A 55 2.75 -3.47 5.19
CA LYS A 55 4.09 -3.29 4.59
C LYS A 55 4.68 -1.90 4.85
N ILE A 56 3.86 -0.85 4.79
CA ILE A 56 4.28 0.52 5.10
C ILE A 56 4.73 0.61 6.56
N ASN A 57 3.94 0.07 7.48
CA ASN A 57 4.26 0.09 8.91
C ASN A 57 5.55 -0.67 9.21
N GLU A 58 5.74 -1.85 8.61
CA GLU A 58 6.97 -2.64 8.74
C GLU A 58 8.21 -1.89 8.23
N ALA A 59 8.09 -1.21 7.08
CA ALA A 59 9.18 -0.40 6.52
C ALA A 59 9.58 0.75 7.46
N ILE A 60 8.61 1.44 8.06
CA ILE A 60 8.84 2.51 9.03
C ILE A 60 9.52 1.97 10.30
N SER A 61 9.08 0.82 10.81
CA SER A 61 9.71 0.18 11.98
C SER A 61 11.13 -0.30 11.70
N ASN A 62 11.41 -0.80 10.49
CA ASN A 62 12.77 -1.16 10.09
C ASN A 62 13.68 0.08 9.98
N ASP A 63 13.18 1.21 9.48
CA ASP A 63 13.92 2.47 9.45
C ASP A 63 14.32 2.95 10.86
N GLN A 64 13.46 2.74 11.87
CA GLN A 64 13.82 3.02 13.27
C GLN A 64 14.99 2.14 13.75
N SER A 65 15.05 0.87 13.33
CA SER A 65 16.15 -0.03 13.67
C SER A 65 17.46 0.43 13.02
N SER A 66 17.41 0.89 11.77
CA SER A 66 18.55 1.50 11.09
C SER A 66 19.03 2.79 11.79
N LYS A 67 18.10 3.64 12.24
CA LYS A 67 18.43 4.84 13.03
C LYS A 67 19.12 4.49 14.35
N HIS A 68 18.65 3.48 15.07
CA HIS A 68 19.28 2.99 16.29
C HIS A 68 20.70 2.44 16.05
N LEU A 69 20.88 1.70 14.95
CA LEU A 69 22.20 1.18 14.58
C LEU A 69 23.20 2.30 14.30
N LEU A 70 22.79 3.33 13.55
CA LEU A 70 23.64 4.50 13.28
C LEU A 70 24.02 5.24 14.57
N ALA A 71 23.08 5.45 15.49
CA ALA A 71 23.38 6.06 16.78
C ALA A 71 24.41 5.25 17.60
N THR A 72 24.32 3.91 17.56
CA THR A 72 25.30 3.02 18.20
C THR A 72 26.69 3.17 17.58
N ILE A 73 26.77 3.27 16.25
CA ILE A 73 28.04 3.47 15.53
C ILE A 73 28.67 4.81 15.91
N ASP A 74 27.87 5.88 15.97
CA ASP A 74 28.33 7.21 16.37
C ASP A 74 28.89 7.23 17.79
N GLU A 75 28.23 6.55 18.73
CA GLU A 75 28.70 6.42 20.11
C GLU A 75 30.02 5.64 20.20
N TRP A 76 30.11 4.52 19.48
CA TRP A 76 31.33 3.72 19.41
C TRP A 76 32.50 4.52 18.84
N GLN A 77 32.27 5.28 17.77
CA GLN A 77 33.28 6.13 17.15
C GLN A 77 33.76 7.21 18.12
N ARG A 78 32.83 7.92 18.77
CA ARG A 78 33.16 8.98 19.75
C ARG A 78 34.00 8.42 20.90
N THR A 79 33.56 7.31 21.48
CA THR A 79 34.24 6.66 22.61
C THR A 79 35.64 6.16 22.21
N THR A 80 35.78 5.64 21.00
CA THR A 80 37.07 5.14 20.49
C THR A 80 38.06 6.28 20.27
N ILE A 81 37.61 7.38 19.65
CA ILE A 81 38.44 8.58 19.47
C ILE A 81 38.91 9.11 20.82
N GLU A 82 38.03 9.16 21.81
CA GLU A 82 38.39 9.64 23.16
C GLU A 82 39.44 8.74 23.82
N LYS A 83 39.29 7.42 23.74
CA LYS A 83 40.29 6.47 24.24
C LYS A 83 41.65 6.63 23.56
N VAL A 84 41.67 6.83 22.24
CA VAL A 84 42.91 7.06 21.50
C VAL A 84 43.57 8.36 21.94
N LYS A 85 42.80 9.45 22.13
CA LYS A 85 43.33 10.72 22.65
C LYS A 85 43.95 10.57 24.03
N GLN A 86 43.27 9.88 24.94
CA GLN A 86 43.76 9.62 26.29
C GLN A 86 45.05 8.78 26.28
N ALA A 87 45.08 7.70 25.49
CA ALA A 87 46.28 6.88 25.33
C ALA A 87 47.45 7.66 24.76
N ALA A 88 47.21 8.52 23.76
CA ALA A 88 48.23 9.37 23.17
C ALA A 88 48.76 10.41 24.17
N GLU A 89 47.90 10.95 25.04
CA GLU A 89 48.32 11.89 26.09
C GLU A 89 49.17 11.19 27.15
N LEU A 90 48.76 10.01 27.62
CA LEU A 90 49.55 9.21 28.55
C LEU A 90 50.94 8.87 27.98
N ALA A 91 51.00 8.50 26.70
CA ALA A 91 52.26 8.20 26.03
C ALA A 91 53.17 9.43 25.85
N ARG A 92 52.63 10.65 25.78
CA ARG A 92 53.41 11.89 25.75
C ARG A 92 54.00 12.26 27.11
N GLN A 93 53.41 11.76 28.20
CA GLN A 93 53.82 12.04 29.57
C GLN A 93 54.77 10.99 30.16
N GLN A 94 55.09 9.94 29.39
CA GLN A 94 56.11 8.92 29.70
C GLN A 94 57.41 9.23 28.97
#